data_AF-A0A7Y6VB68-F1
#
_entry.id   AF-A0A7Y6VB68-F1
#
_cell.length_a   1.000
_cell.length_b   1.000
_cell.length_c   1.000
_cell.angle_alpha   90.00
_cell.angle_beta   90.00
_cell.angle_gamma   90.00
#
_symmetry.space_group_name_H-M   'P 1'
#
loop_
_entity.id
_entity.type
_entity.pdbx_description
1 polymer ?
#
loop_
_entity_poly.entity_id
_entity_poly.type
_entity_poly.pdbx_seq_one_letter_code
_entity_poly.pdbx_strand_id
1 'polypeptide(L)'
;MCVVLAALLAFELFQPAHAQIPNAAQGYQRELTRVVQQEWGMNGRVAVHAAQIHQESAWRSNVNSPVGAQGLSQFMPSTSAWIAEIYPDLGRAAPYSPGWAMRAQARYNKWHWQQLASAADECQRWAFALSAYNGGLGWVNRDRRLATAAGDNPRVWFGSVEKYTHRAGWALRENRHYVRHILLTLTPRYERAGWQGGAPCNA
;
A
#
# COMPACT_ATOMS: atom_id res chain seq x y z
N MET A 1 28.35 -0.45 -59.30
CA MET A 1 27.16 0.15 -58.65
C MET A 1 26.30 -1.01 -58.17
N CYS A 2 26.37 -1.36 -56.87
CA CYS A 2 25.39 -0.96 -55.83
C CYS A 2 23.98 -1.51 -56.18
N VAL A 3 23.34 -2.40 -55.42
CA VAL A 3 23.06 -2.30 -53.98
C VAL A 3 22.80 -3.70 -53.41
N VAL A 4 23.49 -4.06 -52.33
CA VAL A 4 23.11 -5.17 -51.44
C VAL A 4 21.93 -4.67 -50.61
N LEU A 5 20.72 -5.18 -50.88
CA LEU A 5 19.54 -4.89 -50.04
C LEU A 5 19.68 -5.69 -48.74
N ALA A 6 20.06 -4.99 -47.66
CA ALA A 6 20.00 -5.50 -46.30
C ALA A 6 18.53 -5.68 -45.90
N ALA A 7 18.08 -6.93 -45.78
CA ALA A 7 16.81 -7.27 -45.15
C ALA A 7 16.98 -7.13 -43.63
N LEU A 8 16.75 -5.93 -43.11
CA LEU A 8 16.52 -5.68 -41.68
C LEU A 8 15.11 -6.19 -41.34
N LEU A 9 15.02 -7.47 -40.96
CA LEU A 9 13.85 -8.03 -40.30
C LEU A 9 13.72 -7.37 -38.91
N ALA A 10 12.75 -6.47 -38.81
CA ALA A 10 12.35 -5.83 -37.57
C ALA A 10 11.93 -6.91 -36.56
N PHE A 11 12.75 -7.14 -35.55
CA PHE A 11 12.32 -7.77 -34.31
C PHE A 11 11.41 -6.76 -33.60
N GLU A 12 10.10 -6.83 -33.83
CA GLU A 12 9.13 -6.17 -32.98
C GLU A 12 9.20 -6.81 -31.60
N LEU A 13 9.99 -6.19 -30.72
CA LEU A 13 10.03 -6.51 -29.31
C LEU A 13 8.64 -6.20 -28.74
N PHE A 14 7.82 -7.22 -28.55
CA PHE A 14 6.66 -7.16 -27.65
C PHE A 14 7.18 -6.88 -26.23
N GLN A 15 7.32 -5.60 -25.91
CA GLN A 15 7.57 -5.15 -24.55
C GLN A 15 6.31 -5.50 -23.74
N PRO A 16 6.42 -6.28 -22.65
CA PRO A 16 5.27 -6.50 -21.79
C PRO A 16 4.80 -5.14 -21.28
N ALA A 17 3.51 -4.81 -21.46
CA ALA A 17 2.93 -3.59 -20.94
C ALA A 17 3.09 -3.59 -19.41
N HIS A 18 4.13 -2.94 -18.91
CA HIS A 18 4.33 -2.77 -17.48
C HIS A 18 3.14 -1.96 -16.99
N ALA A 19 2.29 -2.54 -16.12
CA ALA A 19 1.12 -1.84 -15.60
C ALA A 19 1.56 -0.47 -15.05
N GLN A 20 1.20 0.59 -15.78
CA GLN A 20 1.65 1.95 -15.54
C GLN A 20 0.90 2.53 -14.34
N ILE A 21 1.43 3.61 -13.77
CA ILE A 21 0.67 4.41 -12.80
C ILE A 21 -0.58 4.93 -13.52
N PRO A 22 -1.80 4.71 -12.99
CA PRO A 22 -3.02 5.21 -13.62
C PRO A 22 -2.96 6.73 -13.79
N ASN A 23 -3.36 7.26 -14.95
CA ASN A 23 -3.34 8.70 -15.22
C ASN A 23 -4.10 9.52 -14.16
N ALA A 24 -5.18 8.94 -13.60
CA ALA A 24 -5.95 9.55 -12.52
C ALA A 24 -5.11 9.90 -11.27
N ALA A 25 -4.01 9.19 -11.01
CA ALA A 25 -3.11 9.45 -9.88
C ALA A 25 -2.51 10.86 -9.93
N GLN A 26 -2.18 11.37 -11.11
CA GLN A 26 -1.53 12.67 -11.29
C GLN A 26 -2.39 13.82 -10.76
N GLY A 27 -3.72 13.73 -10.94
CA GLY A 27 -4.67 14.73 -10.43
C GLY A 27 -4.66 14.84 -8.90
N TYR A 28 -4.25 13.79 -8.19
CA TYR A 28 -4.24 13.73 -6.72
C TYR A 28 -2.85 13.93 -6.09
N GLN A 29 -1.77 13.99 -6.88
CA GLN A 29 -0.41 13.97 -6.36
C GLN A 29 -0.11 15.10 -5.36
N ARG A 30 -0.51 16.34 -5.68
CA ARG A 30 -0.30 17.50 -4.80
C ARG A 30 -1.07 17.35 -3.49
N GLU A 31 -2.32 16.92 -3.57
CA GLU A 31 -3.17 16.75 -2.40
C GLU A 31 -2.68 15.60 -1.51
N LEU A 32 -2.32 14.45 -2.09
CA LEU A 32 -1.76 13.36 -1.30
C LEU A 32 -0.43 13.77 -0.66
N THR A 33 0.42 14.50 -1.37
CA THR A 33 1.68 15.03 -0.81
C THR A 33 1.41 15.90 0.42
N ARG A 34 0.48 16.86 0.30
CA ARG A 34 0.08 17.74 1.40
C ARG A 34 -0.46 16.94 2.60
N VAL A 35 -1.35 15.99 2.34
CA VAL A 35 -1.95 15.13 3.38
C VAL A 35 -0.88 14.29 4.08
N VAL A 36 -0.02 13.61 3.32
CA VAL A 36 1.01 12.75 3.89
C VAL A 36 2.00 13.59 4.69
N GLN A 37 2.40 14.77 4.21
CA GLN A 37 3.33 15.63 4.96
C GLN A 37 2.71 16.22 6.23
N GLN A 38 1.41 16.55 6.20
CA GLN A 38 0.68 17.00 7.40
C GLN A 38 0.64 15.90 8.46
N GLU A 39 0.44 14.64 8.07
CA GLU A 39 0.33 13.54 9.01
C GLU A 39 1.68 12.95 9.41
N TRP A 40 2.66 12.90 8.52
CA TRP A 40 3.93 12.16 8.70
C TRP A 40 5.18 13.06 8.75
N GLY A 41 5.02 14.37 8.58
CA GLY A 41 6.12 15.32 8.44
C GLY A 41 6.67 15.42 7.01
N MET A 42 7.57 16.38 6.77
CA MET A 42 8.05 16.73 5.42
C MET A 42 8.67 15.54 4.65
N ASN A 43 9.25 14.58 5.36
CA ASN A 43 9.86 13.37 4.79
C ASN A 43 8.88 12.18 4.70
N GLY A 44 7.58 12.41 4.87
CA GLY A 44 6.56 11.36 4.81
C GLY A 44 6.59 10.60 3.48
N ARG A 45 6.34 9.29 3.53
CA ARG A 45 6.42 8.38 2.37
C ARG A 45 5.22 8.48 1.45
N VAL A 46 5.17 9.54 0.64
CA VAL A 46 4.08 9.79 -0.32
C VAL A 46 3.98 8.63 -1.33
N ALA A 47 5.11 8.10 -1.80
CA ALA A 47 5.14 6.98 -2.73
C ALA A 47 4.44 5.72 -2.19
N VAL A 48 4.58 5.40 -0.89
CA VAL A 48 3.92 4.24 -0.26
C VAL A 48 2.41 4.42 -0.20
N HIS A 49 1.93 5.61 0.18
CA HIS A 49 0.50 5.91 0.23
C HIS A 49 -0.13 5.89 -1.17
N ALA A 50 0.57 6.44 -2.17
CA ALA A 50 0.14 6.40 -3.57
C ALA A 50 0.07 4.97 -4.12
N ALA A 51 1.08 4.15 -3.81
CA ALA A 51 1.09 2.73 -4.14
C ALA A 51 -0.05 1.96 -3.49
N GLN A 52 -0.40 2.29 -2.25
CA GLN A 52 -1.54 1.70 -1.57
C GLN A 52 -2.86 2.10 -2.24
N ILE A 53 -3.11 3.39 -2.51
CA ILE A 53 -4.33 3.83 -3.22
C ILE A 53 -4.47 3.13 -4.59
N HIS A 54 -3.35 2.95 -5.30
CA HIS A 54 -3.33 2.15 -6.52
C HIS A 54 -3.84 0.74 -6.26
N GLN A 55 -3.25 0.02 -5.30
CA GLN A 55 -3.67 -1.34 -4.96
C GLN A 55 -5.15 -1.42 -4.54
N GLU A 56 -5.65 -0.42 -3.82
CA GLU A 56 -7.03 -0.41 -3.33
C GLU A 56 -8.05 -0.19 -4.45
N SER A 57 -7.90 0.86 -5.26
CA SER A 57 -8.96 1.28 -6.16
C SER A 57 -8.53 1.58 -7.60
N ALA A 58 -7.23 1.46 -7.90
CA ALA A 58 -6.61 2.03 -9.09
C ALA A 58 -6.97 3.52 -9.26
N TRP A 59 -7.01 4.27 -8.14
CA TRP A 59 -7.39 5.68 -8.07
C TRP A 59 -8.85 6.00 -8.44
N ARG A 60 -9.76 5.04 -8.29
CA ARG A 60 -11.20 5.26 -8.51
C ARG A 60 -11.89 5.56 -7.18
N SER A 61 -12.43 6.76 -7.02
CA SER A 61 -13.05 7.20 -5.76
C SER A 61 -14.50 6.78 -5.58
N ASN A 62 -15.19 6.35 -6.64
CA ASN A 62 -16.61 6.01 -6.61
C ASN A 62 -16.85 4.52 -6.94
N VAL A 63 -16.12 3.64 -6.26
CA VAL A 63 -16.20 2.18 -6.47
C VAL A 63 -16.34 1.44 -5.15
N ASN A 64 -17.04 0.30 -5.22
CA ASN A 64 -17.16 -0.65 -4.12
C ASN A 64 -16.50 -1.97 -4.47
N SER A 65 -15.83 -2.58 -3.50
CA SER A 65 -15.40 -3.97 -3.63
C SER A 65 -16.59 -4.92 -3.50
N PRO A 66 -16.47 -6.17 -3.97
CA PRO A 66 -17.49 -7.21 -3.76
C PRO A 66 -17.82 -7.48 -2.29
N VAL A 67 -16.89 -7.16 -1.37
CA VAL A 67 -17.07 -7.34 0.08
C VAL A 67 -17.51 -6.07 0.80
N GLY A 68 -17.81 -4.99 0.06
CA GLY A 68 -18.38 -3.76 0.60
C GLY A 68 -17.38 -2.70 1.04
N ALA A 69 -16.11 -2.82 0.68
CA ALA A 69 -15.11 -1.76 0.89
C ALA A 69 -15.38 -0.58 -0.06
N GLN A 70 -15.18 0.65 0.40
CA GLN A 70 -15.72 1.86 -0.26
C GLN A 70 -14.63 2.87 -0.64
N GLY A 71 -14.78 3.39 -1.86
CA GLY A 71 -14.12 4.59 -2.34
C GLY A 71 -12.59 4.49 -2.51
N LEU A 72 -11.91 5.64 -2.51
CA LEU A 72 -10.52 5.72 -2.99
C LEU A 72 -9.55 4.80 -2.24
N SER A 73 -9.72 4.69 -0.92
CA SER A 73 -8.85 3.91 -0.02
C SER A 73 -9.49 2.60 0.45
N GLN A 74 -10.63 2.21 -0.15
CA GLN A 74 -11.37 0.96 0.12
C GLN A 74 -11.55 0.67 1.62
N PHE A 75 -12.04 1.66 2.37
CA PHE A 75 -12.38 1.43 3.77
C PHE A 75 -13.67 0.62 3.88
N MET A 76 -13.72 -0.33 4.80
CA MET A 76 -14.99 -0.90 5.25
C MET A 76 -15.84 0.19 5.94
N PRO A 77 -17.18 0.13 5.87
CA PRO A 77 -18.04 1.13 6.51
C PRO A 77 -17.78 1.29 8.01
N SER A 78 -17.59 0.17 8.72
CA SER A 78 -17.27 0.18 10.16
C SER A 78 -15.91 0.82 10.45
N THR A 79 -14.90 0.58 9.61
CA THR A 79 -13.58 1.23 9.75
C THR A 79 -13.67 2.72 9.47
N SER A 80 -14.47 3.15 8.50
CA SER A 80 -14.69 4.57 8.21
C SER A 80 -15.38 5.30 9.37
N ALA A 81 -16.36 4.66 10.00
CA ALA A 81 -17.03 5.20 11.18
C ALA A 81 -16.05 5.30 12.37
N TRP A 82 -15.33 4.21 12.67
CA TRP A 82 -14.37 4.15 13.76
C TRP A 82 -13.24 5.19 13.60
N ILE A 83 -12.67 5.34 12.41
CA ILE A 83 -11.57 6.29 12.22
C ILE A 83 -12.04 7.74 12.35
N ALA A 84 -13.27 8.05 11.92
CA ALA A 84 -13.87 9.37 12.12
C ALA A 84 -14.17 9.66 13.60
N GLU A 85 -14.50 8.63 14.38
CA GLU A 85 -14.70 8.74 15.83
C GLU A 85 -13.40 9.07 16.57
N ILE A 86 -12.31 8.34 16.28
CA ILE A 86 -11.02 8.55 16.97
C ILE A 86 -10.25 9.78 16.44
N TYR A 87 -10.65 10.31 15.29
CA TYR A 87 -10.07 11.50 14.67
C TYR A 87 -11.17 12.48 14.24
N PRO A 88 -11.80 13.20 15.19
CA PRO A 88 -13.00 14.00 14.92
C PRO A 88 -12.77 15.14 13.91
N ASP A 89 -11.54 15.63 13.75
CA ASP A 89 -11.19 16.65 12.77
C ASP A 89 -11.15 16.13 11.30
N LEU A 90 -11.34 14.83 11.07
CA LEU A 90 -11.70 14.29 9.76
C LEU A 90 -13.14 14.65 9.37
N GLY A 91 -13.99 15.03 10.33
CA GLY A 91 -15.42 15.19 10.13
C GLY A 91 -16.15 13.87 9.91
N ARG A 92 -17.41 13.94 9.46
CA ARG A 92 -18.23 12.76 9.19
C ARG A 92 -17.55 11.83 8.18
N ALA A 93 -17.62 10.52 8.43
CA ALA A 93 -17.12 9.50 7.51
C ALA A 93 -17.64 9.71 6.07
N ALA A 94 -16.72 9.86 5.12
CA ALA A 94 -17.02 10.14 3.73
C ALA A 94 -16.06 9.37 2.78
N PRO A 95 -16.11 8.02 2.75
CA PRO A 95 -15.13 7.20 2.03
C PRO A 95 -15.08 7.44 0.51
N TYR A 96 -16.17 7.94 -0.10
CA TYR A 96 -16.22 8.29 -1.52
C TYR A 96 -15.64 9.68 -1.83
N SER A 97 -15.36 10.51 -0.81
CA SER A 97 -14.65 11.79 -0.98
C SER A 97 -13.14 11.53 -1.05
N PRO A 98 -12.46 11.84 -2.16
CA PRO A 98 -11.02 11.60 -2.29
C PRO A 98 -10.19 12.27 -1.18
N GLY A 99 -10.51 13.52 -0.84
CA GLY A 99 -9.80 14.27 0.21
C GLY A 99 -9.97 13.65 1.59
N TRP A 100 -11.19 13.21 1.93
CA TRP A 100 -11.44 12.51 3.18
C TRP A 100 -10.71 11.17 3.21
N ALA A 101 -10.80 10.38 2.13
CA ALA A 101 -10.20 9.06 2.03
C ALA A 101 -8.66 9.07 2.11
N MET A 102 -8.00 10.08 1.51
CA MET A 102 -6.55 10.26 1.63
C MET A 102 -6.14 10.63 3.07
N ARG A 103 -6.85 11.57 3.71
CA ARG A 103 -6.58 11.95 5.12
C ARG A 103 -6.78 10.76 6.06
N ALA A 104 -7.88 10.04 5.89
CA ALA A 104 -8.19 8.85 6.67
C ALA A 104 -7.15 7.75 6.46
N GLN A 105 -6.73 7.47 5.22
CA GLN A 105 -5.68 6.48 4.93
C GLN A 105 -4.36 6.85 5.61
N ALA A 106 -3.89 8.09 5.43
CA ALA A 106 -2.63 8.53 6.02
C ALA A 106 -2.63 8.38 7.55
N ARG A 107 -3.74 8.71 8.22
CA ARG A 107 -3.91 8.51 9.65
C ARG A 107 -4.01 7.05 10.06
N TYR A 108 -4.72 6.23 9.28
CA TYR A 108 -4.89 4.83 9.63
C TYR A 108 -3.55 4.08 9.53
N ASN A 109 -2.78 4.35 8.47
CA ASN A 109 -1.42 3.86 8.35
C ASN A 109 -0.57 4.32 9.53
N LYS A 110 -0.67 5.60 9.95
CA LYS A 110 0.11 6.14 11.07
C LYS A 110 -0.29 5.50 12.40
N TRP A 111 -1.57 5.24 12.60
CA TRP A 111 -2.09 4.52 13.76
C TRP A 111 -1.48 3.12 13.85
N HIS A 112 -1.57 2.32 12.77
CA HIS A 112 -0.94 0.99 12.73
C HIS A 112 0.57 1.07 12.93
N TRP A 113 1.22 2.01 12.25
CA TRP A 113 2.65 2.26 12.37
C TRP A 113 3.06 2.45 13.83
N GLN A 114 2.38 3.32 14.57
CA GLN A 114 2.65 3.59 15.98
C GLN A 114 2.54 2.33 16.85
N GLN A 115 1.51 1.50 16.64
CA GLN A 115 1.33 0.23 17.37
C GLN A 115 2.43 -0.81 17.06
N LEU A 116 3.08 -0.68 15.90
CA LEU A 116 4.08 -1.62 15.40
C LEU A 116 5.53 -1.09 15.58
N ALA A 117 5.74 -0.22 16.58
CA ALA A 117 7.06 0.35 16.90
C ALA A 117 8.15 -0.67 17.23
N SER A 118 7.78 -1.90 17.59
CA SER A 118 8.72 -2.99 17.88
C SER A 118 9.26 -3.71 16.62
N ALA A 119 8.89 -3.31 15.41
CA ALA A 119 9.49 -3.85 14.19
C ALA A 119 11.03 -3.65 14.17
N ALA A 120 11.74 -4.45 13.39
CA ALA A 120 13.20 -4.44 13.34
C ALA A 120 13.74 -3.18 12.66
N ASP A 121 13.10 -2.75 11.57
CA ASP A 121 13.45 -1.57 10.79
C ASP A 121 12.20 -0.97 10.11
N GLU A 122 12.40 0.07 9.32
CA GLU A 122 11.34 0.80 8.63
C GLU A 122 10.62 -0.04 7.56
N CYS A 123 11.35 -0.87 6.80
CA CYS A 123 10.78 -1.78 5.81
C CYS A 123 9.84 -2.79 6.48
N GLN A 124 10.30 -3.44 7.55
CA GLN A 124 9.48 -4.41 8.28
C GLN A 124 8.25 -3.74 8.90
N ARG A 125 8.42 -2.52 9.44
CA ARG A 125 7.31 -1.78 10.06
C ARG A 125 6.24 -1.41 9.04
N TRP A 126 6.63 -1.03 7.82
CA TRP A 126 5.67 -0.72 6.74
C TRP A 126 4.96 -1.99 6.29
N ALA A 127 5.68 -3.12 6.21
CA ALA A 127 5.10 -4.40 5.87
C ALA A 127 4.04 -4.84 6.89
N PHE A 128 4.34 -4.72 8.20
CA PHE A 128 3.35 -4.96 9.25
C PHE A 128 2.17 -4.00 9.19
N ALA A 129 2.41 -2.70 8.94
CA ALA A 129 1.34 -1.70 8.91
C ALA A 129 0.37 -1.94 7.75
N LEU A 130 0.88 -2.25 6.56
CA LEU A 130 0.08 -2.60 5.38
C LEU A 130 -0.65 -3.93 5.57
N SER A 131 -0.01 -4.92 6.20
CA SER A 131 -0.68 -6.17 6.59
C SER A 131 -1.83 -5.90 7.55
N ALA A 132 -1.64 -5.01 8.53
CA ALA A 132 -2.67 -4.64 9.50
C ALA A 132 -3.79 -3.80 8.86
N TYR A 133 -3.49 -2.98 7.86
CA TYR A 133 -4.50 -2.26 7.08
C TYR A 133 -5.42 -3.22 6.33
N ASN A 134 -4.86 -4.17 5.58
CA ASN A 134 -5.64 -5.13 4.79
C ASN A 134 -6.29 -6.23 5.66
N GLY A 135 -5.57 -6.72 6.66
CA GLY A 135 -5.93 -7.92 7.41
C GLY A 135 -6.34 -7.68 8.86
N GLY A 136 -6.15 -6.49 9.41
CA GLY A 136 -6.38 -6.16 10.81
C GLY A 136 -5.16 -6.41 11.72
N LEU A 137 -4.92 -5.48 12.66
CA LEU A 137 -3.80 -5.54 13.62
C LEU A 137 -3.83 -6.79 14.52
N GLY A 138 -5.03 -7.26 14.89
CA GLY A 138 -5.18 -8.48 15.69
C GLY A 138 -4.59 -9.71 15.01
N TRP A 139 -4.73 -9.83 13.68
CA TRP A 139 -4.13 -10.92 12.92
C TRP A 139 -2.61 -10.81 12.86
N VAL A 140 -2.07 -9.61 12.64
CA VAL A 140 -0.62 -9.38 12.71
C VAL A 140 -0.05 -9.84 14.05
N ASN A 141 -0.70 -9.49 15.17
CA ASN A 141 -0.25 -9.90 16.49
C ASN A 141 -0.33 -11.42 16.73
N ARG A 142 -1.31 -12.11 16.13
CA ARG A 142 -1.38 -13.59 16.17
C ARG A 142 -0.26 -14.20 15.33
N ASP A 143 -0.05 -13.73 14.11
CA ASP A 143 1.01 -14.21 13.21
C ASP A 143 2.39 -14.01 13.85
N ARG A 144 2.62 -12.89 14.56
CA ARG A 144 3.85 -12.66 15.35
C ARG A 144 4.07 -13.68 16.45
N ARG A 145 3.01 -14.06 17.19
CA ARG A 145 3.09 -15.11 18.23
C ARG A 145 3.43 -16.47 17.63
N LEU A 146 2.90 -16.78 16.45
CA LEU A 146 3.23 -18.01 15.73
C LEU A 146 4.69 -18.03 15.30
N ALA A 147 5.21 -16.91 14.78
CA ALA A 147 6.63 -16.79 14.45
C ALA A 147 7.52 -17.03 15.68
N THR A 148 7.20 -16.39 16.82
CA THR A 148 7.92 -16.63 18.09
C THR A 148 7.88 -18.10 18.48
N ALA A 149 6.71 -18.76 18.42
CA ALA A 149 6.56 -20.16 18.78
C ALA A 149 7.36 -21.10 17.86
N ALA A 150 7.58 -20.70 16.60
CA ALA A 150 8.40 -21.42 15.63
C ALA A 150 9.90 -21.09 15.71
N GLY A 151 10.34 -20.22 16.64
CA GLY A 151 11.73 -19.79 16.78
C GLY A 151 12.16 -18.68 15.81
N ASP A 152 11.23 -18.13 15.03
CA ASP A 152 11.46 -17.03 14.09
C ASP A 152 11.37 -15.66 14.80
N ASN A 153 11.91 -14.60 14.16
CA ASN A 153 11.96 -13.26 14.75
C ASN A 153 10.62 -12.50 14.58
N PRO A 154 9.85 -12.23 15.65
CA PRO A 154 8.55 -11.56 15.55
C PRO A 154 8.65 -10.07 15.21
N ARG A 155 9.86 -9.50 15.10
CA ARG A 155 10.11 -8.11 14.69
C ARG A 155 10.35 -7.98 13.19
N VAL A 156 10.50 -9.09 12.48
CA VAL A 156 10.76 -9.15 11.04
C VAL A 156 9.53 -9.70 10.33
N TRP A 157 9.09 -9.01 9.27
CA TRP A 157 7.99 -9.47 8.43
C TRP A 157 8.50 -10.43 7.36
N PHE A 158 9.38 -9.93 6.48
CA PHE A 158 9.84 -10.67 5.30
C PHE A 158 10.73 -11.83 5.71
N GLY A 159 10.39 -13.04 5.24
CA GLY A 159 11.12 -14.25 5.62
C GLY A 159 11.04 -14.58 7.11
N SER A 160 10.06 -14.06 7.84
CA SER A 160 9.76 -14.44 9.23
C SER A 160 8.23 -14.49 9.45
N VAL A 161 7.61 -13.43 9.99
CA VAL A 161 6.18 -13.44 10.35
C VAL A 161 5.25 -13.76 9.17
N GLU A 162 5.61 -13.36 7.94
CA GLU A 162 4.77 -13.61 6.77
C GLU A 162 4.52 -15.10 6.46
N LYS A 163 5.37 -16.01 6.98
CA LYS A 163 5.24 -17.47 6.80
C LYS A 163 4.10 -18.09 7.59
N TYR A 164 3.63 -17.41 8.63
CA TYR A 164 2.71 -18.00 9.61
C TYR A 164 1.36 -17.32 9.57
N THR A 165 0.29 -18.11 9.59
CA THR A 165 -1.05 -17.64 9.95
C THR A 165 -1.99 -18.82 10.20
N HIS A 166 -3.05 -18.60 10.97
CA HIS A 166 -4.19 -19.52 11.07
C HIS A 166 -5.39 -19.08 10.22
N ARG A 167 -5.23 -18.02 9.42
CA ARG A 167 -6.25 -17.58 8.47
C ARG A 167 -6.45 -18.63 7.37
N ALA A 168 -7.62 -18.59 6.74
CA ALA A 168 -7.87 -19.34 5.52
C ALA A 168 -6.82 -19.02 4.44
N GLY A 169 -6.48 -20.02 3.61
CA GLY A 169 -5.39 -19.88 2.63
C GLY A 169 -5.60 -18.75 1.62
N TRP A 170 -6.84 -18.42 1.26
CA TRP A 170 -7.12 -17.28 0.38
C TRP A 170 -6.76 -15.94 1.05
N ALA A 171 -7.10 -15.79 2.34
CA ALA A 171 -6.84 -14.57 3.11
C ALA A 171 -5.33 -14.40 3.40
N LEU A 172 -4.61 -15.52 3.59
CA LEU A 172 -3.14 -15.51 3.59
C LEU A 172 -2.61 -14.96 2.25
N ARG A 173 -3.01 -15.56 1.13
CA ARG A 173 -2.48 -15.19 -0.19
C ARG A 173 -2.75 -13.72 -0.51
N GLU A 174 -3.98 -13.26 -0.29
CA GLU A 174 -4.37 -11.87 -0.50
C GLU A 174 -3.53 -10.91 0.34
N ASN A 175 -3.40 -11.17 1.64
CA ASN A 175 -2.68 -10.29 2.55
C ASN A 175 -1.17 -10.24 2.26
N ARG A 176 -0.53 -11.38 1.98
CA ARG A 176 0.90 -11.40 1.63
C ARG A 176 1.15 -10.77 0.26
N HIS A 177 0.26 -11.02 -0.70
CA HIS A 177 0.31 -10.36 -1.99
C HIS A 177 0.19 -8.84 -1.85
N TYR A 178 -0.79 -8.36 -1.09
CA TYR A 178 -1.02 -6.93 -0.83
C TYR A 178 0.24 -6.22 -0.35
N VAL A 179 0.91 -6.78 0.68
CA VAL A 179 2.14 -6.21 1.24
C VAL A 179 3.28 -6.18 0.20
N ARG A 180 3.54 -7.32 -0.46
CA ARG A 180 4.63 -7.42 -1.45
C ARG A 180 4.36 -6.55 -2.67
N HIS A 181 3.13 -6.50 -3.16
CA HIS A 181 2.78 -5.71 -4.33
C HIS A 181 2.94 -4.22 -4.06
N ILE A 182 2.45 -3.72 -2.92
CA ILE A 182 2.62 -2.31 -2.57
C ILE A 182 4.09 -1.95 -2.37
N LEU A 183 4.82 -2.68 -1.53
CA LEU A 183 6.18 -2.28 -1.14
C LEU A 183 7.24 -2.59 -2.21
N LEU A 184 7.17 -3.76 -2.83
CA LEU A 184 8.24 -4.25 -3.71
C LEU A 184 7.92 -4.04 -5.19
N THR A 185 6.67 -3.76 -5.56
CA THR A 185 6.27 -3.56 -6.96
C THR A 185 5.81 -2.13 -7.25
N LEU A 186 4.82 -1.61 -6.52
CA LEU A 186 4.20 -0.33 -6.81
C LEU A 186 4.99 0.85 -6.26
N THR A 187 5.48 0.79 -5.02
CA THR A 187 6.24 1.89 -4.39
C THR A 187 7.45 2.30 -5.23
N PRO A 188 8.31 1.38 -5.72
CA PRO A 188 9.42 1.76 -6.60
C PRO A 188 8.97 2.42 -7.92
N ARG A 189 7.77 2.09 -8.43
CA ARG A 189 7.22 2.75 -9.63
C ARG A 189 6.83 4.19 -9.32
N TYR A 190 6.13 4.43 -8.20
CA TYR A 190 5.76 5.78 -7.77
C TYR A 190 6.98 6.63 -7.44
N GLU A 191 8.00 6.07 -6.80
CA GLU A 191 9.27 6.75 -6.53
C GLU A 191 9.97 7.18 -7.83
N ARG A 192 10.11 6.28 -8.82
CA ARG A 192 10.65 6.63 -10.14
C ARG A 192 9.82 7.68 -10.89
N ALA A 193 8.53 7.77 -10.60
CA ALA A 193 7.63 8.79 -11.13
C ALA A 193 7.65 10.11 -10.34
N GLY A 194 8.58 10.29 -9.40
CA GLY A 194 8.78 11.53 -8.65
C GLY A 194 7.87 11.72 -7.44
N TRP A 195 7.22 10.67 -6.95
CA TRP A 195 6.48 10.73 -5.68
C TRP A 195 7.45 10.63 -4.51
N GLN A 196 7.34 11.57 -3.56
CA GLN A 196 8.35 11.81 -2.52
C GLN A 196 8.38 10.74 -1.41
N GLY A 197 9.44 10.79 -0.59
CA GLY A 197 9.63 10.00 0.63
C GLY A 197 10.20 8.59 0.42
N GLY A 198 10.37 8.17 -0.83
CA GLY A 198 11.15 6.99 -1.23
C GLY A 198 10.62 5.62 -0.78
N ALA A 199 11.24 4.55 -1.26
CA ALA A 199 10.92 3.19 -0.85
C ALA A 199 11.46 2.87 0.56
N PRO A 200 10.67 2.26 1.46
CA PRO A 200 11.14 1.87 2.78
C PRO A 200 11.96 0.59 2.76
N CYS A 201 11.82 -0.22 1.70
CA CYS A 201 12.52 -1.47 1.50
C CYS A 201 13.55 -1.30 0.39
N ASN A 202 14.76 -1.80 0.62
CA ASN A 202 15.75 -1.90 -0.44
C ASN A 202 15.26 -2.92 -1.47
N ALA A 203 15.38 -2.57 -2.75
CA ALA A 203 15.09 -3.46 -3.88
C ALA A 203 16.24 -4.45 -4.10
#